data_AF-A0A953TU17-F1
#
_entry.id   AF-A0A953TU17-F1
#
_cell.length_a   1.000
_cell.length_b   1.000
_cell.length_c   1.000
_cell.angle_alpha   90.00
_cell.angle_beta   90.00
_cell.angle_gamma   90.00
#
_symmetry.space_group_name_H-M   'P 1'
#
loop_
_entity.id
_entity.type
_entity.pdbx_description
1 polymer ?
#
loop_
_entity_poly.entity_id
_entity_poly.type
_entity_poly.pdbx_seq_one_letter_code
_entity_poly.pdbx_strand_id
1 'polypeptide(L)'
;MKTRLALVVMGMWLMGSIASSVVATENFYTVDRMLTGSTNVEFYRNVQKLGFPQTRELLRYLSSELNRLYFRIWNVAQLVLGPLALRLIWRRARPFGFADWGLVAMLAIVLLMLGYLTPAIVSLGRALDFVPRDPAPPGMSRFWILHAVYTTLEMVKLAVGCCVTWFIARRTDG
;
A
#
# COMPACT_ATOMS: atom_id res chain seq x y z
N MET A 1 -4.22 -25.82 -16.34
CA MET A 1 -4.90 -25.21 -15.16
C MET A 1 -3.98 -24.39 -14.25
N LYS A 2 -2.87 -24.92 -13.72
CA LYS A 2 -1.99 -24.20 -12.77
C LYS A 2 -1.51 -22.82 -13.25
N THR A 3 -1.11 -22.71 -14.52
CA THR A 3 -0.67 -21.43 -15.11
C THR A 3 -1.79 -20.38 -15.14
N ARG A 4 -3.01 -20.76 -15.52
CA ARG A 4 -4.18 -19.85 -15.52
C ARG A 4 -4.49 -19.37 -14.11
N LEU A 5 -4.45 -20.26 -13.12
CA LEU A 5 -4.63 -19.89 -11.72
C LEU A 5 -3.51 -18.97 -11.23
N ALA A 6 -2.26 -19.18 -11.67
CA ALA A 6 -1.15 -18.28 -11.34
C ALA A 6 -1.40 -16.87 -11.90
N LEU A 7 -1.93 -16.74 -13.12
CA LEU A 7 -2.30 -15.44 -13.69
C LEU A 7 -3.42 -14.76 -12.89
N VAL A 8 -4.42 -15.51 -12.42
CA VAL A 8 -5.47 -14.97 -11.53
C VAL A 8 -4.87 -14.47 -10.21
N VAL A 9 -3.97 -15.25 -9.59
CA VAL A 9 -3.28 -14.84 -8.36
C VAL A 9 -2.41 -13.60 -8.57
N MET A 10 -1.68 -13.52 -9.68
CA MET A 10 -0.90 -12.33 -10.03
C MET A 10 -1.79 -11.12 -10.27
N GLY A 11 -2.93 -11.30 -10.96
CA GLY A 11 -3.92 -10.24 -11.16
C GLY A 11 -4.47 -9.70 -9.84
N MET A 12 -4.80 -10.59 -8.90
CA MET A 12 -5.22 -10.19 -7.54
C MET A 12 -4.14 -9.40 -6.82
N TRP A 13 -2.88 -9.83 -6.92
CA TRP A 13 -1.75 -9.13 -6.31
C TRP A 13 -1.57 -7.73 -6.91
N LEU A 14 -1.48 -7.61 -8.23
CA LEU A 14 -1.30 -6.31 -8.89
C LEU A 14 -2.48 -5.37 -8.62
N MET A 15 -3.71 -5.87 -8.75
CA MET A 15 -4.92 -5.07 -8.51
C MET A 15 -5.01 -4.60 -7.07
N GLY A 16 -4.72 -5.45 -6.08
CA GLY A 16 -4.79 -5.03 -4.69
C GLY A 16 -3.71 -3.99 -4.32
N SER A 17 -2.55 -4.01 -4.97
CA SER A 17 -1.53 -2.95 -4.83
C SER A 17 -2.03 -1.62 -5.39
N ILE A 18 -2.61 -1.63 -6.60
CA ILE A 18 -3.21 -0.42 -7.21
C ILE A 18 -4.36 0.09 -6.35
N ALA A 19 -5.28 -0.79 -5.93
CA ALA A 19 -6.41 -0.45 -5.09
C ALA A 19 -5.97 0.15 -3.75
N SER A 20 -4.92 -0.39 -3.12
CA SER A 20 -4.36 0.15 -1.88
C SER A 20 -3.83 1.57 -2.06
N SER A 21 -3.15 1.85 -3.18
CA SER A 21 -2.69 3.21 -3.52
C SER A 21 -3.85 4.19 -3.74
N VAL A 22 -4.89 3.76 -4.46
CA VAL A 22 -6.09 4.58 -4.71
C VAL A 22 -6.82 4.87 -3.40
N VAL A 23 -7.11 3.84 -2.61
CA VAL A 23 -7.81 3.98 -1.31
C VAL A 23 -7.03 4.90 -0.37
N ALA A 24 -5.70 4.81 -0.33
CA ALA A 24 -4.88 5.66 0.53
C ALA A 24 -5.04 7.16 0.20
N THR A 25 -5.03 7.48 -1.09
CA THR A 25 -5.24 8.83 -1.62
C THR A 25 -6.67 9.31 -1.37
N GLU A 26 -7.65 8.47 -1.71
CA GLU A 26 -9.07 8.79 -1.58
C GLU A 26 -9.50 9.02 -0.13
N ASN A 27 -8.89 8.33 0.84
CA ASN A 27 -9.15 8.58 2.26
C ASN A 27 -8.77 10.00 2.68
N PHE A 28 -7.71 10.58 2.12
CA PHE A 28 -7.36 11.97 2.39
C PHE A 28 -8.23 12.96 1.62
N TYR A 29 -8.50 12.71 0.33
CA TYR A 29 -9.39 13.57 -0.45
C TYR A 29 -10.82 13.59 0.07
N THR A 30 -11.29 12.49 0.64
CA THR A 30 -12.61 12.42 1.28
C THR A 30 -12.74 13.41 2.42
N VAL A 31 -11.67 13.69 3.18
CA VAL A 31 -11.71 14.70 4.25
C VAL A 31 -12.08 16.06 3.68
N ASP A 32 -11.38 16.50 2.64
CA ASP A 32 -11.61 17.80 2.03
C ASP A 32 -12.98 17.86 1.34
N ARG A 33 -13.43 16.78 0.68
CA ARG A 33 -14.79 16.66 0.12
C ARG A 33 -15.88 16.76 1.18
N MET A 34 -15.72 16.10 2.33
CA MET A 34 -16.69 16.16 3.43
C MET A 34 -16.78 17.56 4.04
N LEU A 35 -15.63 18.19 4.28
CA LEU A 35 -15.57 19.53 4.87
C LEU A 35 -16.16 20.62 3.96
N THR A 36 -16.06 20.46 2.64
CA THR A 36 -16.50 21.47 1.67
C THR A 36 -17.88 21.20 1.07
N GLY A 37 -18.33 19.94 1.00
CA GLY A 37 -19.52 19.56 0.22
C GLY A 37 -20.49 18.60 0.92
N SER A 38 -20.33 18.30 2.21
CA SER A 38 -21.32 17.50 2.94
C SER A 38 -22.68 18.19 2.95
N THR A 39 -23.79 17.48 2.73
CA THR A 39 -25.14 18.05 2.89
C THR A 39 -25.73 17.84 4.30
N ASN A 40 -24.97 17.20 5.20
CA ASN A 40 -25.43 16.88 6.53
C ASN A 40 -25.34 18.08 7.47
N VAL A 41 -26.49 18.62 7.90
CA VAL A 41 -26.60 19.80 8.76
C VAL A 41 -25.94 19.59 10.13
N GLU A 42 -26.09 18.41 10.73
CA GLU A 42 -25.46 18.10 12.03
C GLU A 42 -23.94 18.02 11.93
N PHE A 43 -23.42 17.51 10.80
CA PHE A 43 -21.99 17.52 10.54
C PHE A 43 -21.44 18.95 10.55
N TYR A 44 -22.05 19.88 9.82
CA TYR A 44 -21.61 21.28 9.83
C TYR A 44 -21.74 21.95 11.18
N ARG A 45 -22.83 21.67 11.93
CA ARG A 45 -22.99 22.17 13.29
C ARG A 45 -21.82 21.70 14.18
N ASN A 46 -21.38 20.46 14.03
CA ASN A 46 -20.21 19.95 14.75
C ASN A 46 -18.89 20.56 14.27
N VAL A 47 -18.71 20.77 12.95
CA VAL A 47 -17.55 21.47 12.38
C VAL A 47 -17.46 22.91 12.91
N GLN A 48 -18.58 23.62 13.03
CA GLN A 48 -18.62 24.98 13.57
C GLN A 48 -18.25 25.01 15.06
N LYS A 49 -18.68 24.02 15.85
CA LYS A 49 -18.32 23.91 17.27
C LYS A 49 -16.84 23.64 17.48
N LEU A 50 -16.24 22.75 16.70
CA LEU A 50 -14.85 22.34 16.84
C LEU A 50 -13.87 23.28 16.13
N GLY A 51 -14.32 23.96 15.08
CA GLY A 51 -13.49 24.75 14.17
C GLY A 51 -13.04 23.93 12.96
N PHE A 52 -12.95 24.60 11.80
CA PHE A 52 -12.55 23.96 10.55
C PHE A 52 -11.14 23.35 10.60
N PRO A 53 -10.08 24.06 11.07
CA PRO A 53 -8.73 23.50 11.14
C PRO A 53 -8.64 22.24 12.00
N GLN A 54 -9.25 22.27 13.19
CA GLN A 54 -9.25 21.19 14.17
C GLN A 54 -10.04 19.98 13.66
N THR A 55 -11.21 20.22 13.04
CA THR A 55 -11.99 19.14 12.44
C THR A 55 -11.24 18.47 11.30
N ARG A 56 -10.57 19.28 10.46
CA ARG A 56 -9.73 18.77 9.37
C ARG A 56 -8.60 17.90 9.91
N GLU A 57 -7.90 18.35 10.93
CA GLU A 57 -6.82 17.60 11.55
C GLU A 57 -7.30 16.26 12.13
N LEU A 58 -8.43 16.27 12.86
CA LEU A 58 -9.04 15.07 13.41
C LEU A 58 -9.44 14.05 12.34
N LEU A 59 -10.10 14.51 11.27
CA LEU A 59 -10.50 13.64 10.15
C LEU A 59 -9.29 13.12 9.38
N ARG A 60 -8.23 13.93 9.21
CA ARG A 60 -6.98 13.46 8.60
C ARG A 60 -6.27 12.43 9.46
N TYR A 61 -6.31 12.56 10.78
CA TYR A 61 -5.80 11.55 11.70
C TYR A 61 -6.56 10.22 11.55
N LEU A 62 -7.90 10.26 11.46
CA LEU A 62 -8.72 9.08 11.17
C LEU A 62 -8.33 8.44 9.82
N SER A 63 -8.20 9.24 8.76
CA SER A 63 -7.75 8.75 7.46
C SER A 63 -6.37 8.12 7.51
N SER A 64 -5.45 8.67 8.32
CA SER A 64 -4.14 8.07 8.58
C SER A 64 -4.26 6.71 9.25
N GLU A 65 -5.09 6.55 10.29
CA GLU A 65 -5.28 5.25 10.96
C GLU A 65 -5.96 4.21 10.04
N LEU A 66 -6.94 4.61 9.23
CA LEU A 66 -7.53 3.74 8.20
C LEU A 66 -6.48 3.29 7.19
N ASN A 67 -5.64 4.20 6.70
CA ASN A 67 -4.54 3.86 5.79
C ASN A 67 -3.54 2.90 6.44
N ARG A 68 -3.15 3.14 7.69
CA ARG A 68 -2.26 2.25 8.47
C ARG A 68 -2.85 0.84 8.55
N LEU A 69 -4.15 0.72 8.81
CA LEU A 69 -4.86 -0.55 8.83
C LEU A 69 -4.86 -1.24 7.46
N TYR A 70 -5.23 -0.52 6.40
CA TYR A 70 -5.31 -1.07 5.04
C TYR A 70 -3.94 -1.53 4.53
N PHE A 71 -2.88 -0.75 4.74
CA PHE A 71 -1.52 -1.18 4.39
C PHE A 71 -1.08 -2.42 5.16
N ARG A 72 -1.43 -2.53 6.45
CA ARG A 72 -1.13 -3.74 7.23
C ARG A 72 -1.86 -4.96 6.67
N ILE A 73 -3.17 -4.86 6.43
CA ILE A 73 -3.98 -5.95 5.87
C ILE A 73 -3.41 -6.36 4.50
N TRP A 74 -3.11 -5.38 3.65
CA TRP A 74 -2.58 -5.64 2.33
C TRP A 74 -1.20 -6.29 2.37
N ASN A 75 -0.27 -5.82 3.20
CA ASN A 75 1.05 -6.44 3.35
C ASN A 75 0.96 -7.90 3.82
N VAL A 76 0.03 -8.22 4.73
CA VAL A 76 -0.23 -9.60 5.15
C VAL A 76 -0.85 -10.43 4.01
N ALA A 77 -1.83 -9.89 3.27
CA ALA A 77 -2.45 -10.58 2.15
C ALA A 77 -1.42 -10.99 1.07
N GLN A 78 -0.43 -10.12 0.81
CA GLN A 78 0.65 -10.40 -0.14
C GLN A 78 1.54 -11.57 0.30
N LEU A 79 1.72 -11.80 1.61
CA LEU A 79 2.43 -12.97 2.13
C LEU A 79 1.65 -14.29 1.91
N VAL A 80 0.37 -14.22 1.60
CA VAL A 80 -0.42 -15.39 1.16
C VAL A 80 -0.36 -15.53 -0.35
N LEU A 81 -0.57 -14.44 -1.08
CA LEU A 81 -0.60 -14.44 -2.54
C LEU A 81 0.76 -14.85 -3.15
N GLY A 82 1.88 -14.41 -2.58
CA GLY A 82 3.19 -14.67 -3.16
C GLY A 82 3.66 -16.13 -3.08
N PRO A 83 3.60 -16.80 -1.90
CA PRO A 83 3.89 -18.23 -1.84
C PRO A 83 2.92 -19.07 -2.66
N LEU A 84 1.65 -18.64 -2.75
CA LEU A 84 0.67 -19.29 -3.62
C LEU A 84 1.07 -19.16 -5.10
N ALA A 85 1.42 -17.97 -5.57
CA ALA A 85 1.90 -17.75 -6.94
C ALA A 85 3.15 -18.59 -7.25
N LEU A 86 4.14 -18.58 -6.35
CA LEU A 86 5.36 -19.39 -6.47
C LEU A 86 5.03 -20.88 -6.57
N ARG A 87 4.19 -21.39 -5.67
CA ARG A 87 3.76 -22.80 -5.67
C ARG A 87 3.07 -23.19 -6.98
N LEU A 88 2.28 -22.28 -7.57
CA LEU A 88 1.55 -22.56 -8.81
C LEU A 88 2.46 -22.62 -10.04
N ILE A 89 3.57 -21.87 -10.06
CA ILE A 89 4.51 -21.87 -11.19
C ILE A 89 5.71 -22.81 -11.00
N TRP A 90 6.00 -23.22 -9.76
CA TRP A 90 7.15 -24.06 -9.44
C TRP A 90 7.01 -25.44 -10.10
N ARG A 91 8.06 -25.84 -10.83
CA ARG A 91 8.24 -27.21 -11.33
C ARG A 91 9.54 -27.78 -10.76
N ARG A 92 9.48 -28.96 -10.13
CA ARG A 92 10.59 -29.57 -9.39
C ARG A 92 11.77 -30.01 -10.28
N ALA A 93 11.54 -30.20 -11.57
CA ALA A 93 12.52 -30.72 -12.54
C ALA A 93 13.08 -29.64 -13.49
N ARG A 94 13.06 -28.35 -13.11
CA ARG A 94 13.68 -27.27 -13.89
C ARG A 94 14.42 -26.28 -12.97
N PRO A 95 15.48 -25.61 -13.48
CA PRO A 95 16.09 -24.50 -12.75
C PRO A 95 15.10 -23.34 -12.57
N PHE A 96 15.37 -22.50 -11.57
CA PHE A 96 14.65 -21.24 -11.36
C PHE A 96 14.82 -20.35 -12.59
N GLY A 97 13.71 -19.89 -13.15
CA GLY A 97 13.69 -18.95 -14.26
C GLY A 97 13.35 -17.54 -13.79
N PHE A 98 13.27 -16.61 -14.75
CA PHE A 98 12.94 -15.21 -14.52
C PHE A 98 11.68 -15.01 -13.65
N ALA A 99 10.58 -15.72 -13.96
CA ALA A 99 9.32 -15.61 -13.22
C ALA A 99 9.45 -16.03 -11.75
N ASP A 100 10.25 -17.07 -11.46
CA ASP A 100 10.46 -17.57 -10.11
C ASP A 100 11.28 -16.55 -9.29
N TRP A 101 12.38 -16.04 -9.86
CA TRP A 101 13.19 -15.01 -9.22
C TRP A 101 12.46 -13.68 -9.06
N GLY A 102 11.62 -13.29 -10.03
CA GLY A 102 10.80 -12.08 -9.92
C GLY A 102 9.81 -12.17 -8.75
N LEU A 103 9.14 -13.31 -8.57
CA LEU A 103 8.27 -13.54 -7.41
C LEU A 103 9.03 -13.53 -6.08
N VAL A 104 10.23 -14.12 -6.03
CA VAL A 104 11.11 -14.07 -4.85
C VAL A 104 11.49 -12.62 -4.53
N ALA A 105 11.85 -11.83 -5.54
CA ALA A 105 12.17 -10.42 -5.35
C ALA A 105 10.96 -9.61 -4.85
N MET A 106 9.76 -9.84 -5.40
CA MET A 106 8.54 -9.21 -4.91
C MET A 106 8.25 -9.56 -3.46
N LEU A 107 8.41 -10.83 -3.07
CA LEU A 107 8.25 -11.27 -1.67
C LEU A 107 9.30 -10.65 -0.74
N ALA A 108 10.56 -10.56 -1.17
CA ALA A 108 11.61 -9.91 -0.39
C ALA A 108 11.28 -8.43 -0.13
N ILE A 109 10.74 -7.72 -1.14
CA ILE A 109 10.24 -6.35 -0.97
C ILE A 109 9.10 -6.31 0.06
N VAL A 110 8.12 -7.20 -0.03
CA VAL A 110 7.00 -7.24 0.93
C VAL A 110 7.49 -7.51 2.36
N LEU A 111 8.45 -8.42 2.54
CA LEU A 111 9.04 -8.70 3.85
C LEU A 111 9.78 -7.49 4.42
N LEU A 112 10.55 -6.77 3.60
CA LEU A 112 11.19 -5.51 3.99
C LEU A 112 10.16 -4.43 4.36
N MET A 113 9.10 -4.31 3.56
CA MET A 113 8.00 -3.38 3.83
C MET A 113 7.29 -3.69 5.14
N LEU A 114 6.95 -4.96 5.38
CA LEU A 114 6.22 -5.37 6.57
C LEU A 114 7.09 -5.32 7.82
N GLY A 115 8.32 -5.83 7.74
CA GLY A 115 9.21 -5.98 8.89
C GLY A 115 9.92 -4.70 9.32
N TYR A 116 10.13 -3.76 8.40
CA TYR A 116 10.93 -2.56 8.68
C TYR A 116 10.26 -1.25 8.26
N LEU A 117 9.92 -1.09 6.97
CA LEU A 117 9.48 0.23 6.48
C LEU A 117 8.13 0.65 7.08
N THR A 118 7.14 -0.23 7.08
CA THR A 118 5.81 0.04 7.64
C THR A 118 5.89 0.40 9.12
N PRO A 119 6.49 -0.40 10.02
CA PRO A 119 6.56 -0.03 11.43
C PRO A 119 7.36 1.27 11.66
N ALA A 120 8.43 1.52 10.90
CA ALA A 120 9.20 2.76 11.01
C ALA A 120 8.37 4.00 10.58
N ILE A 121 7.65 3.92 9.46
CA ILE A 121 6.77 4.98 8.96
C ILE A 121 5.61 5.22 9.93
N VAL A 122 4.99 4.16 10.45
CA VAL A 122 3.85 4.26 11.38
C VAL A 122 4.27 4.90 12.70
N SER A 123 5.38 4.43 13.29
CA SER A 123 5.90 4.96 14.55
C SER A 123 6.22 6.45 14.43
N LEU A 124 6.98 6.82 13.39
CA LEU A 124 7.34 8.21 13.15
C LEU A 124 6.13 9.07 12.75
N GLY A 125 5.21 8.53 11.95
CA GLY A 125 3.98 9.20 11.58
C GLY A 125 3.10 9.52 12.79
N ARG A 126 2.97 8.58 13.74
CA ARG A 126 2.23 8.81 15.00
C ARG A 126 2.90 9.86 15.88
N ALA A 127 4.23 9.88 15.92
CA ALA A 127 4.97 10.92 16.65
C ALA A 127 4.82 12.31 16.02
N LEU A 128 4.47 12.40 14.74
CA LEU A 128 4.24 13.64 14.00
C LEU A 128 2.75 14.03 13.93
N ASP A 129 1.84 13.17 14.38
CA ASP A 129 0.41 13.49 14.45
C ASP A 129 0.22 14.61 15.49
N PHE A 130 -0.53 15.66 15.14
CA PHE A 130 -0.79 16.84 15.96
C PHE A 130 0.42 17.74 16.30
N VAL A 131 1.56 17.52 15.66
CA VAL A 131 2.74 18.38 15.83
C VAL A 131 2.68 19.55 14.84
N PRO A 132 2.91 20.81 15.29
CA PRO A 132 3.04 21.95 14.39
C PRO A 132 4.09 21.70 13.31
N ARG A 133 3.77 22.09 12.07
CA ARG A 133 4.66 21.92 10.91
C ARG A 133 5.53 23.15 10.63
N ASP A 134 5.29 24.24 11.34
CA ASP A 134 6.07 25.47 11.26
C ASP A 134 6.51 25.90 12.67
N PRO A 135 7.82 25.84 13.00
CA PRO A 135 8.90 25.33 12.17
C PRO A 135 8.80 23.80 11.96
N ALA A 136 9.52 23.27 10.96
CA ALA A 136 9.48 21.84 10.64
C ALA A 136 9.91 20.96 11.84
N PRO A 137 9.09 19.97 12.26
CA PRO A 137 9.38 19.21 13.45
C PRO A 137 10.54 18.23 13.23
N PRO A 138 11.30 17.89 14.29
CA PRO A 138 12.31 16.86 14.24
C PRO A 138 11.74 15.54 13.71
N GLY A 139 12.40 14.94 12.72
CA GLY A 139 11.98 13.68 12.11
C GLY A 139 11.09 13.81 10.87
N MET A 140 10.58 15.00 10.51
CA MET A 140 9.78 15.19 9.30
C MET A 140 10.53 14.76 8.03
N SER A 141 11.82 15.10 7.91
CA SER A 141 12.67 14.69 6.78
C SER A 141 12.82 13.17 6.71
N ARG A 142 13.08 12.51 7.85
CA ARG A 142 13.18 11.05 7.92
C ARG A 142 11.88 10.37 7.53
N PHE A 143 10.73 10.92 7.91
CA PHE A 143 9.42 10.40 7.52
C PHE A 143 9.26 10.42 5.99
N TRP A 144 9.58 11.55 5.35
CA TRP A 144 9.51 11.67 3.89
C TRP A 144 10.44 10.73 3.17
N ILE A 145 11.67 10.54 3.67
CA ILE A 145 12.62 9.57 3.08
C ILE A 145 12.06 8.15 3.17
N LEU A 146 11.59 7.73 4.35
CA LEU A 146 11.02 6.40 4.54
C LEU A 146 9.80 6.19 3.63
N HIS A 147 8.92 7.20 3.53
CA HIS A 147 7.76 7.16 2.67
C HIS A 147 8.14 7.08 1.18
N ALA A 148 9.13 7.85 0.74
CA ALA A 148 9.64 7.81 -0.64
C ALA A 148 10.25 6.44 -0.99
N VAL A 149 11.04 5.86 -0.07
CA VAL A 149 11.60 4.50 -0.24
C VAL A 149 10.47 3.47 -0.35
N TYR A 150 9.47 3.54 0.53
CA TYR A 150 8.31 2.66 0.48
C TYR A 150 7.59 2.74 -0.87
N THR A 151 7.23 3.95 -1.30
CA THR A 151 6.53 4.18 -2.57
C THR A 151 7.37 3.70 -3.77
N THR A 152 8.67 3.97 -3.77
CA THR A 152 9.57 3.52 -4.85
C THR A 152 9.61 2.00 -4.94
N LEU A 153 9.75 1.32 -3.80
CA LEU A 153 9.75 -0.14 -3.77
C LEU A 153 8.39 -0.73 -4.19
N GLU A 154 7.28 -0.07 -3.88
CA GLU A 154 5.94 -0.48 -4.34
C GLU A 154 5.85 -0.41 -5.86
N MET A 155 6.36 0.67 -6.47
CA MET A 155 6.38 0.83 -7.93
C MET A 155 7.30 -0.19 -8.60
N VAL A 156 8.50 -0.43 -8.05
CA VAL A 156 9.42 -1.46 -8.55
C VAL A 156 8.76 -2.85 -8.48
N LYS A 157 8.13 -3.19 -7.35
CA LYS A 157 7.42 -4.46 -7.18
C LYS A 157 6.28 -4.62 -8.19
N LEU A 158 5.50 -3.56 -8.44
CA LEU A 158 4.45 -3.58 -9.46
C LEU A 158 5.02 -3.81 -10.87
N ALA A 159 6.10 -3.12 -11.24
CA ALA A 159 6.76 -3.31 -12.53
C ALA A 159 7.28 -4.74 -12.71
N VAL A 160 7.97 -5.28 -11.68
CA VAL A 160 8.41 -6.68 -11.66
C VAL A 160 7.21 -7.63 -11.79
N GLY A 161 6.12 -7.38 -11.06
CA GLY A 161 4.91 -8.18 -11.12
C GLY A 161 4.26 -8.20 -12.51
N CYS A 162 4.23 -7.06 -13.21
CA CYS A 162 3.77 -6.98 -14.60
C CYS A 162 4.67 -7.82 -15.53
N CYS A 163 5.99 -7.71 -15.40
CA CYS A 163 6.94 -8.51 -16.18
C CYS A 163 6.76 -10.02 -15.90
N VAL A 164 6.70 -10.42 -14.64
CA VAL A 164 6.46 -11.81 -14.22
C VAL A 164 5.15 -12.34 -14.82
N THR A 165 4.07 -11.58 -14.73
CA THR A 165 2.76 -11.96 -15.26
C THR A 165 2.82 -12.19 -16.77
N TRP A 166 3.48 -11.29 -17.50
CA TRP A 166 3.69 -11.42 -18.95
C TRP A 166 4.51 -12.67 -19.32
N PHE A 167 5.57 -12.97 -18.57
CA PHE A 167 6.38 -14.18 -18.80
C PHE A 167 5.60 -15.46 -18.49
N ILE A 168 4.73 -15.45 -17.46
CA ILE A 168 3.84 -16.57 -17.17
C ILE A 168 2.85 -16.75 -18.33
N ALA A 169 2.25 -15.66 -18.83
CA ALA A 169 1.29 -15.69 -19.92
C ALA A 169 1.89 -16.27 -21.20
N ARG A 170 3.09 -15.81 -21.60
CA ARG A 170 3.78 -16.32 -22.81
C ARG A 170 4.10 -17.81 -22.77
N ARG A 171 4.28 -18.39 -21.58
CA ARG A 171 4.50 -19.84 -21.42
C ARG A 171 3.22 -20.67 -21.48
N THR A 172 2.06 -20.03 -21.58
CA THR A 172 0.76 -20.69 -21.73
C THR A 172 0.35 -20.85 -23.19
N ASP A 173 0.92 -20.03 -24.07
CA ASP A 173 0.57 -19.95 -25.50
C ASP A 173 1.50 -20.79 -26.39
N GLY A 174 2.60 -21.32 -25.85
CA GLY A 174 3.51 -22.26 -26.52
C GLY A 174 3.55 -23.59 -25.79
#